data_AF-A0A5J4QSL9-F1
#
_entry.id   AF-A0A5J4QSL9-F1
#
_cell.length_a   1.000
_cell.length_b   1.000
_cell.length_c   1.000
_cell.angle_alpha   90.00
_cell.angle_beta   90.00
_cell.angle_gamma   90.00
#
_symmetry.space_group_name_H-M   'P 1'
#
loop_
_entity.id
_entity.type
_entity.pdbx_description
1 polymer ?
#
loop_
_entity_poly.entity_id
_entity_poly.type
_entity_poly.pdbx_seq_one_letter_code
_entity_poly.pdbx_strand_id
1 'polypeptide(L)'
;MEIGIPSTANLFMTDATKGLGIDATIAGTVVGTYWFLMLIGRLCGGALGARFSSKAMLTFTSGLGLLLILFAIFLSRTIMVSMPVFQSDLSFGLAKVPINVMFIALCGLCTSVMWGGIFNLAVEGLGKYTAAASGFFMVMVCGGGIIPLIQGSVADSFGYLSSYWVMFAGLAYLLYYALIGCKNINKNIPVD
;
A
#
# COMPACT_ATOMS: atom_id res chain seq x y z
N MET A 1 -0.96 5.57 -3.02
CA MET A 1 -1.41 4.18 -2.82
C MET A 1 -1.64 3.84 -1.36
N GLU A 2 -0.64 4.06 -0.50
CA GLU A 2 -0.71 3.79 0.96
C GLU A 2 -1.94 4.38 1.65
N ILE A 3 -2.41 5.56 1.21
CA ILE A 3 -3.60 6.25 1.73
C ILE A 3 -4.90 5.83 1.00
N GLY A 4 -4.82 5.54 -0.30
CA GLY A 4 -6.00 5.26 -1.12
C GLY A 4 -6.58 3.85 -0.89
N ILE A 5 -5.73 2.86 -0.61
CA ILE A 5 -6.15 1.49 -0.27
C ILE A 5 -7.05 1.47 0.98
N PRO A 6 -6.64 2.01 2.15
CA PRO A 6 -7.47 2.00 3.35
C PRO A 6 -8.65 2.99 3.28
N SER A 7 -8.48 4.13 2.59
CA SER A 7 -9.57 5.10 2.40
C SER A 7 -10.71 4.49 1.61
N THR A 8 -10.42 3.87 0.47
CA THR A 8 -11.43 3.20 -0.35
C THR A 8 -11.97 1.94 0.31
N ALA A 9 -11.15 1.24 1.12
CA ALA A 9 -11.61 0.10 1.90
C ALA A 9 -12.67 0.51 2.92
N ASN A 10 -12.48 1.65 3.59
CA ASN A 10 -13.45 2.18 4.53
C ASN A 10 -14.79 2.46 3.83
N LEU A 11 -14.75 3.16 2.70
CA LEU A 11 -15.94 3.45 1.89
C LEU A 11 -16.61 2.17 1.38
N PHE A 12 -15.81 1.20 0.90
CA PHE A 12 -16.30 -0.09 0.44
C PHE A 12 -17.01 -0.87 1.56
N MET A 13 -16.50 -0.82 2.78
CA MET A 13 -17.13 -1.50 3.91
C MET A 13 -18.40 -0.80 4.38
N THR A 14 -18.40 0.53 4.47
CA THR A 14 -19.48 1.31 5.09
C THR A 14 -20.64 1.65 4.16
N ASP A 15 -20.43 1.73 2.85
CA ASP A 15 -21.52 2.01 1.90
C ASP A 15 -22.53 0.85 1.85
N ALA A 16 -23.79 1.14 2.20
CA ALA A 16 -24.89 0.17 2.23
C ALA A 16 -25.49 -0.13 0.85
N THR A 17 -25.20 0.69 -0.16
CA THR A 17 -25.77 0.60 -1.51
C THR A 17 -24.83 -0.05 -2.51
N LYS A 18 -23.57 0.43 -2.57
CA LYS A 18 -22.54 -0.07 -3.48
C LYS A 18 -21.49 -0.94 -2.79
N GLY A 19 -21.44 -0.89 -1.46
CA GLY A 19 -20.46 -1.56 -0.62
C GLY A 19 -20.99 -2.80 0.12
N LEU A 20 -20.50 -3.02 1.33
CA LEU A 20 -20.84 -4.16 2.18
C LEU A 20 -21.86 -3.83 3.28
N GLY A 21 -22.14 -2.54 3.54
CA GLY A 21 -23.05 -2.09 4.60
C GLY A 21 -22.63 -2.53 6.01
N ILE A 22 -21.33 -2.71 6.25
CA ILE A 22 -20.77 -3.06 7.56
C ILE A 22 -20.79 -1.82 8.47
N ASP A 23 -21.03 -2.04 9.76
CA ASP A 23 -20.99 -0.99 10.77
C ASP A 23 -19.67 -0.21 10.73
N ALA A 24 -19.76 1.12 10.82
CA ALA A 24 -18.62 2.01 10.70
C ALA A 24 -17.55 1.78 11.79
N THR A 25 -17.94 1.26 12.96
CA THR A 25 -17.02 0.88 14.03
C THR A 25 -16.15 -0.29 13.59
N ILE A 26 -16.76 -1.33 13.01
CA ILE A 26 -16.03 -2.51 12.50
C ILE A 26 -15.15 -2.13 11.31
N ALA A 27 -15.66 -1.31 10.39
CA ALA A 27 -14.86 -0.80 9.28
C ALA A 27 -13.65 0.02 9.76
N GLY A 28 -13.84 0.85 10.80
CA GLY A 28 -12.79 1.63 11.43
C GLY A 28 -11.71 0.76 12.08
N THR A 29 -12.09 -0.32 12.77
CA THR A 29 -11.13 -1.23 13.40
C THR A 29 -10.33 -2.02 12.36
N VAL A 30 -10.95 -2.43 11.27
CA VAL A 30 -10.27 -3.06 10.11
C VAL A 30 -9.24 -2.12 9.49
N VAL A 31 -9.60 -0.85 9.28
CA VAL A 31 -8.68 0.16 8.76
C VAL A 31 -7.55 0.42 9.77
N GLY A 32 -7.85 0.45 11.06
CA GLY A 32 -6.85 0.51 12.13
C GLY A 32 -5.85 -0.65 12.05
N THR A 33 -6.34 -1.87 11.81
CA THR A 33 -5.49 -3.05 11.59
C THR A 33 -4.59 -2.90 10.37
N TYR A 34 -5.08 -2.34 9.26
CA TYR A 34 -4.23 -2.03 8.10
C TYR A 34 -3.04 -1.12 8.49
N TRP A 35 -3.31 -0.04 9.23
CA TRP A 35 -2.25 0.89 9.68
C TRP A 35 -1.30 0.24 10.68
N PHE A 36 -1.79 -0.63 11.54
CA PHE A 36 -0.95 -1.39 12.46
C PHE A 36 -0.05 -2.40 11.74
N LEU A 37 -0.59 -3.14 10.76
CA LEU A 37 0.21 -4.01 9.90
C LEU A 37 1.27 -3.22 9.15
N MET A 38 0.94 -1.99 8.75
CA MET A 38 1.90 -1.08 8.14
C MET A 38 3.01 -0.66 9.13
N LEU A 39 2.68 -0.40 10.40
CA LEU A 39 3.69 -0.14 11.42
C LEU A 39 4.62 -1.34 11.61
N ILE A 40 4.06 -2.56 11.73
CA ILE A 40 4.84 -3.80 11.82
C ILE A 40 5.76 -3.93 10.60
N GLY A 41 5.21 -3.75 9.39
CA GLY A 41 5.99 -3.86 8.18
C GLY A 41 7.12 -2.83 8.12
N ARG A 42 6.92 -1.62 8.65
CA ARG A 42 7.98 -0.60 8.74
C ARG A 42 9.08 -1.02 9.72
N LEU A 43 8.73 -1.58 10.87
CA LEU A 43 9.69 -2.11 11.86
C LEU A 43 10.49 -3.30 11.29
N CYS A 44 9.80 -4.27 10.69
CA CYS A 44 10.42 -5.39 10.00
C CYS A 44 11.29 -4.94 8.83
N GLY A 45 10.80 -3.99 8.03
CA GLY A 45 11.54 -3.40 6.91
C GLY A 45 12.81 -2.68 7.35
N GLY A 46 12.77 -1.93 8.45
CA GLY A 46 13.96 -1.30 9.04
C GLY A 46 14.99 -2.33 9.52
N ALA A 47 14.54 -3.38 10.21
CA ALA A 47 15.42 -4.45 10.67
C ALA A 47 16.03 -5.26 9.51
N LEU A 48 15.26 -5.53 8.45
CA LEU A 48 15.70 -6.25 7.27
C LEU A 48 16.53 -5.39 6.31
N GLY A 49 16.36 -4.07 6.34
CA GLY A 49 17.10 -3.12 5.49
C GLY A 49 18.60 -3.10 5.72
N ALA A 50 19.07 -3.58 6.88
CA ALA A 50 20.49 -3.80 7.14
C ALA A 50 21.07 -5.04 6.43
N ARG A 51 20.21 -6.00 6.02
CA ARG A 51 20.62 -7.29 5.43
C ARG A 51 20.22 -7.46 3.97
N PHE A 52 19.18 -6.77 3.52
CA PHE A 52 18.63 -6.89 2.17
C PHE A 52 18.66 -5.54 1.44
N SER A 53 18.99 -5.57 0.15
CA SER A 53 18.97 -4.37 -0.70
C SER A 53 17.56 -3.81 -0.86
N SER A 54 17.45 -2.48 -0.88
CA SER A 54 16.20 -1.74 -1.17
C SER A 54 15.50 -2.24 -2.44
N LYS A 55 16.27 -2.65 -3.47
CA LYS A 55 15.73 -3.20 -4.71
C LYS A 55 14.98 -4.52 -4.49
N ALA A 56 15.57 -5.44 -3.72
CA ALA A 56 14.99 -6.74 -3.44
C ALA A 56 13.74 -6.61 -2.57
N MET A 57 13.80 -5.77 -1.55
CA MET A 57 12.65 -5.49 -0.67
C MET A 57 11.48 -4.89 -1.46
N LEU A 58 11.73 -3.86 -2.29
CA LEU A 58 10.68 -3.23 -3.09
C LEU A 58 10.09 -4.18 -4.14
N THR A 59 10.91 -5.01 -4.77
CA THR A 59 10.44 -6.02 -5.74
C THR A 59 9.52 -7.03 -5.06
N PHE A 60 9.91 -7.55 -3.89
CA PHE A 60 9.13 -8.52 -3.14
C PHE A 60 7.80 -7.93 -2.67
N THR A 61 7.81 -6.77 -2.03
CA THR A 61 6.58 -6.16 -1.51
C THR A 61 5.65 -5.67 -2.60
N SER A 62 6.17 -5.19 -3.74
CA SER A 62 5.34 -4.79 -4.88
C SER A 62 4.71 -6.01 -5.55
N GLY A 63 5.46 -7.10 -5.72
CA GLY A 63 4.92 -8.36 -6.23
C GLY A 63 3.86 -8.98 -5.32
N LEU A 64 4.14 -9.04 -4.01
CA LEU A 64 3.17 -9.53 -3.02
C LEU A 64 1.92 -8.63 -2.98
N GLY A 65 2.09 -7.31 -2.99
CA GLY A 65 0.99 -6.36 -3.04
C GLY A 65 0.10 -6.54 -4.26
N LEU A 66 0.67 -6.79 -5.44
CA LEU A 66 -0.10 -7.08 -6.66
C LEU A 66 -0.95 -8.34 -6.50
N LEU A 67 -0.37 -9.41 -5.95
CA LEU A 67 -1.11 -10.66 -5.72
C LEU A 67 -2.25 -10.46 -4.71
N LEU A 68 -2.00 -9.75 -3.62
CA LEU A 68 -3.02 -9.45 -2.61
C LEU A 68 -4.17 -8.62 -3.19
N ILE A 69 -3.87 -7.61 -4.02
CA ILE A 69 -4.89 -6.79 -4.69
C ILE A 69 -5.68 -7.60 -5.72
N LEU A 70 -5.02 -8.49 -6.48
CA LEU A 70 -5.73 -9.40 -7.40
C LEU A 70 -6.68 -10.32 -6.64
N PHE A 71 -6.22 -10.90 -5.53
CA PHE A 71 -7.09 -11.72 -4.68
C PHE A 71 -8.25 -10.90 -4.10
N ALA A 72 -8.02 -9.66 -3.69
CA ALA A 72 -9.09 -8.78 -3.24
C ALA A 72 -10.14 -8.48 -4.33
N ILE A 73 -9.71 -8.31 -5.58
CA ILE A 73 -10.61 -8.02 -6.72
C ILE A 73 -11.43 -9.26 -7.10
N PHE A 74 -10.81 -10.44 -7.20
CA PHE A 74 -11.44 -11.64 -7.76
C PHE A 74 -12.14 -12.54 -6.72
N LEU A 75 -11.80 -12.45 -5.44
CA LEU A 75 -12.43 -13.29 -4.43
C LEU A 75 -13.81 -12.77 -4.03
N SER A 76 -14.70 -13.74 -3.75
CA SER A 76 -16.10 -13.47 -3.46
C SER A 76 -16.28 -12.66 -2.16
N ARG A 77 -17.21 -11.70 -2.22
CA ARG A 77 -17.69 -10.90 -1.08
C ARG A 77 -18.47 -11.74 -0.06
N THR A 78 -18.89 -12.95 -0.40
CA THR A 78 -19.76 -13.79 0.43
C THR A 78 -18.98 -14.65 1.42
N ILE A 79 -17.70 -14.92 1.15
CA ILE A 79 -16.87 -15.76 2.02
C ILE A 79 -16.41 -14.91 3.20
N MET A 80 -17.01 -15.13 4.37
CA MET A 80 -16.66 -14.46 5.61
C MET A 80 -15.50 -15.17 6.30
N VAL A 81 -14.48 -14.41 6.69
CA VAL A 81 -13.32 -14.90 7.44
C VAL A 81 -13.22 -14.12 8.75
N SER A 82 -12.83 -14.81 9.82
CA SER A 82 -12.52 -14.17 11.10
C SER A 82 -11.14 -13.53 11.02
N MET A 83 -11.10 -12.21 10.83
CA MET A 83 -9.85 -11.45 10.78
C MET A 83 -9.52 -10.89 12.17
N PRO A 84 -8.25 -10.95 12.62
CA PRO A 84 -7.82 -10.27 13.83
C PRO A 84 -7.91 -8.75 13.63
N VAL A 85 -8.71 -8.09 14.47
CA VAL A 85 -8.88 -6.63 14.48
C VAL A 85 -8.64 -6.06 15.87
N PHE A 86 -8.37 -4.76 15.94
CA PHE A 86 -8.40 -4.06 17.22
C PHE A 86 -9.83 -3.87 17.70
N GLN A 87 -10.10 -4.11 18.97
CA GLN A 87 -11.34 -3.70 19.60
C GLN A 87 -11.22 -2.26 20.13
N SER A 88 -12.33 -1.69 20.58
CA SER A 88 -12.39 -0.33 21.13
C SER A 88 -11.50 -0.11 22.36
N ASP A 89 -11.05 -1.18 23.00
CA ASP A 89 -10.14 -1.19 24.15
C ASP A 89 -8.67 -1.47 23.78
N LEU A 90 -8.31 -1.37 22.49
CA LEU A 90 -6.99 -1.70 21.95
C LEU A 90 -6.58 -3.18 22.08
N SER A 91 -7.48 -4.05 22.54
CA SER A 91 -7.25 -5.49 22.59
C SER A 91 -7.37 -6.12 21.21
N PHE A 92 -6.78 -7.32 21.03
CA PHE A 92 -6.95 -8.11 19.83
C PHE A 92 -8.26 -8.91 19.90
N GLY A 93 -9.16 -8.68 18.96
CA GLY A 93 -10.39 -9.43 18.78
C GLY A 93 -10.49 -10.04 17.38
N LEU A 94 -11.57 -10.79 17.14
CA LEU A 94 -11.90 -11.32 15.82
C LEU A 94 -13.14 -10.61 15.28
N ALA A 95 -13.05 -10.05 14.08
CA ALA A 95 -14.20 -9.54 13.34
C ALA A 95 -14.46 -10.43 12.12
N LYS A 96 -15.72 -10.76 11.89
CA LYS A 96 -16.13 -11.44 10.66
C LYS A 96 -16.21 -10.41 9.55
N VAL A 97 -15.27 -10.49 8.61
CA VAL A 97 -15.22 -9.64 7.42
C VAL A 97 -15.10 -10.49 6.17
N PRO A 98 -15.57 -10.01 5.02
CA PRO A 98 -15.34 -10.68 3.75
C PRO A 98 -13.85 -10.88 3.47
N ILE A 99 -13.51 -11.99 2.81
CA ILE A 99 -12.12 -12.37 2.54
C ILE A 99 -11.35 -11.31 1.73
N ASN A 100 -12.03 -10.58 0.85
CA ASN A 100 -11.41 -9.50 0.08
C ASN A 100 -10.90 -8.35 0.96
N VAL A 101 -11.64 -8.00 2.02
CA VAL A 101 -11.25 -6.99 3.01
C VAL A 101 -9.99 -7.43 3.75
N MET A 102 -9.85 -8.72 4.08
CA MET A 102 -8.65 -9.26 4.69
C MET A 102 -7.43 -9.09 3.79
N PHE A 103 -7.55 -9.38 2.49
CA PHE A 103 -6.46 -9.16 1.54
C PHE A 103 -6.09 -7.67 1.38
N ILE A 104 -7.08 -6.78 1.41
CA ILE A 104 -6.86 -5.33 1.42
C ILE A 104 -6.13 -4.90 2.69
N ALA A 105 -6.51 -5.43 3.87
CA ALA A 105 -5.84 -5.14 5.14
C ALA A 105 -4.37 -5.62 5.12
N LEU A 106 -4.11 -6.83 4.62
CA LEU A 106 -2.77 -7.39 4.47
C LEU A 106 -1.87 -6.58 3.53
N CYS A 107 -2.43 -5.84 2.57
CA CYS A 107 -1.65 -4.93 1.73
C CYS A 107 -0.91 -3.87 2.55
N GLY A 108 -1.41 -3.50 3.74
CA GLY A 108 -0.75 -2.53 4.63
C GLY A 108 0.67 -2.94 5.01
N LEU A 109 0.91 -4.23 5.22
CA LEU A 109 2.23 -4.80 5.48
C LEU A 109 3.18 -4.64 4.27
N CYS A 110 2.64 -4.73 3.05
CA CYS A 110 3.43 -4.58 1.83
C CYS A 110 3.78 -3.10 1.57
N THR A 111 2.80 -2.21 1.72
CA THR A 111 2.97 -0.78 1.42
C THR A 111 3.94 -0.07 2.35
N SER A 112 4.13 -0.57 3.58
CA SER A 112 4.98 0.10 4.58
C SER A 112 6.45 0.22 4.22
N VAL A 113 7.01 -0.80 3.54
CA VAL A 113 8.44 -0.89 3.20
C VAL A 113 8.74 -0.16 1.89
N MET A 114 7.70 0.08 1.08
CA MET A 114 7.85 0.65 -0.25
C MET A 114 8.45 2.05 -0.20
N TRP A 115 7.95 2.93 0.68
CA TRP A 115 8.39 4.33 0.71
C TRP A 115 9.90 4.47 0.94
N GLY A 116 10.44 3.79 1.96
CA GLY A 116 11.87 3.79 2.24
C GLY A 116 12.69 3.15 1.12
N GLY A 117 12.20 2.06 0.52
CA GLY A 117 12.85 1.42 -0.62
C GLY A 117 12.90 2.30 -1.86
N ILE A 118 11.80 2.98 -2.19
CA ILE A 118 11.73 3.90 -3.34
C ILE A 118 12.64 5.10 -3.09
N PHE A 119 12.61 5.69 -1.88
CA PHE A 119 13.46 6.83 -1.53
C PHE A 119 14.93 6.47 -1.69
N ASN A 120 15.37 5.35 -1.09
CA ASN A 120 16.76 4.89 -1.19
C ASN A 120 17.18 4.72 -2.66
N LEU A 121 16.35 4.05 -3.47
CA LEU A 121 16.63 3.85 -4.90
C LEU A 121 16.60 5.16 -5.72
N ALA A 122 15.80 6.14 -5.31
CA ALA A 122 15.66 7.42 -6.01
C ALA A 122 16.85 8.35 -5.77
N VAL A 123 17.53 8.23 -4.62
CA VAL A 123 18.68 9.06 -4.26
C VAL A 123 20.03 8.35 -4.48
N GLU A 124 20.01 7.07 -4.81
CA GLU A 124 21.21 6.25 -4.98
C GLU A 124 22.12 6.78 -6.10
N GLY A 125 23.39 7.02 -5.78
CA GLY A 125 24.42 7.36 -6.77
C GLY A 125 24.32 8.76 -7.39
N LEU A 126 23.56 9.66 -6.76
CA LEU A 126 23.42 11.06 -7.21
C LEU A 126 24.51 12.00 -6.65
N GLY A 127 25.31 11.56 -5.68
CA GLY A 127 26.40 12.34 -5.08
C GLY A 127 25.93 13.73 -4.63
N LYS A 128 26.54 14.79 -5.18
CA LYS A 128 26.18 16.19 -4.91
C LYS A 128 24.71 16.55 -5.20
N TYR A 129 23.99 15.78 -6.02
CA TYR A 129 22.59 16.03 -6.36
C TYR A 129 21.59 15.36 -5.42
N THR A 130 22.05 14.55 -4.46
CA THR A 130 21.19 13.81 -3.51
C THR A 130 20.24 14.72 -2.76
N ALA A 131 20.70 15.89 -2.31
CA ALA A 131 19.87 16.85 -1.59
C ALA A 131 18.73 17.40 -2.48
N ALA A 132 19.04 17.77 -3.73
CA ALA A 132 18.04 18.26 -4.68
C ALA A 132 17.02 17.17 -5.06
N ALA A 133 17.50 15.95 -5.35
CA ALA A 133 16.64 14.81 -5.65
C ALA A 133 15.70 14.47 -4.48
N SER A 134 16.20 14.50 -3.24
CA SER A 134 15.38 14.30 -2.03
C SER A 134 14.31 15.38 -1.90
N GLY A 135 14.63 16.64 -2.19
CA GLY A 135 13.67 17.74 -2.20
C GLY A 135 12.54 17.51 -3.20
N PHE A 136 12.86 17.16 -4.45
CA PHE A 136 11.85 16.82 -5.45
C PHE A 136 11.00 15.62 -5.05
N PHE A 137 11.62 14.58 -4.49
CA PHE A 137 10.92 13.40 -4.00
C PHE A 137 9.86 13.75 -2.94
N MET A 138 10.20 14.64 -2.01
CA MET A 138 9.26 15.07 -0.95
C MET A 138 8.09 15.88 -1.52
N VAL A 139 8.29 16.67 -2.57
CA VAL A 139 7.20 17.40 -3.24
C VAL A 139 6.24 16.44 -3.95
N MET A 140 6.77 15.37 -4.54
CA MET A 140 5.97 14.35 -5.27
C MET A 140 5.04 13.53 -4.36
N VAL A 141 5.15 13.66 -3.04
CA VAL A 141 4.18 13.11 -2.07
C VAL A 141 2.76 13.66 -2.31
N CYS A 142 2.62 14.79 -3.03
CA CYS A 142 1.33 15.30 -3.51
C CYS A 142 0.50 14.25 -4.30
N GLY A 143 1.16 13.28 -4.96
CA GLY A 143 0.50 12.15 -5.62
C GLY A 143 -0.34 11.30 -4.65
N GLY A 144 -0.04 11.35 -3.35
CA GLY A 144 -0.84 10.76 -2.28
C GLY A 144 -2.26 11.32 -2.18
N GLY A 145 -2.51 12.55 -2.65
CA GLY A 145 -3.86 13.12 -2.78
C GLY A 145 -4.48 12.88 -4.17
N ILE A 146 -3.66 12.88 -5.23
CA ILE A 146 -4.15 12.72 -6.61
C ILE A 146 -4.68 11.29 -6.84
N ILE A 147 -3.93 10.27 -6.44
CA ILE A 147 -4.30 8.87 -6.71
C ILE A 147 -5.60 8.47 -6.01
N PRO A 148 -5.84 8.80 -4.71
CA PRO A 148 -7.14 8.52 -4.09
C PRO A 148 -8.31 9.25 -4.73
N LEU A 149 -8.12 10.46 -5.26
CA LEU A 149 -9.19 11.16 -6.01
C LEU A 149 -9.55 10.41 -7.28
N ILE A 150 -8.55 9.94 -8.04
CA ILE A 150 -8.77 9.10 -9.22
C ILE A 150 -9.43 7.77 -8.83
N GLN A 151 -8.98 7.15 -7.74
CA GLN A 151 -9.60 5.91 -7.27
C GLN A 151 -11.07 6.13 -6.85
N GLY A 152 -11.36 7.22 -6.15
CA GLY A 152 -12.71 7.60 -5.74
C GLY A 152 -13.63 7.79 -6.94
N SER A 153 -13.19 8.53 -7.97
CA SER A 153 -14.01 8.74 -9.17
C SER A 153 -14.30 7.44 -9.94
N VAL A 154 -13.33 6.52 -9.98
CA VAL A 154 -13.52 5.18 -10.55
C VAL A 154 -14.46 4.34 -9.67
N ALA A 155 -14.36 4.44 -8.34
CA ALA A 155 -15.24 3.75 -7.41
C ALA A 155 -16.70 4.19 -7.56
N ASP A 156 -16.93 5.50 -7.74
CA ASP A 156 -18.27 6.06 -7.90
C ASP A 156 -18.94 5.57 -9.20
N SER A 157 -18.16 5.37 -10.26
CA SER A 157 -18.63 5.04 -11.61
C SER A 157 -18.73 3.52 -11.86
N PHE A 158 -17.72 2.75 -11.45
CA PHE A 158 -17.56 1.33 -11.77
C PHE A 158 -17.60 0.40 -10.55
N GLY A 159 -17.76 0.97 -9.34
CA GLY A 159 -17.79 0.24 -8.08
C GLY A 159 -16.43 0.12 -7.39
N TYR A 160 -16.48 -0.14 -6.08
CA TYR A 160 -15.29 -0.15 -5.22
C TYR A 160 -14.24 -1.18 -5.62
N LEU A 161 -14.64 -2.43 -5.92
CA LEU A 161 -13.69 -3.47 -6.32
C LEU A 161 -12.98 -3.12 -7.64
N SER A 162 -13.71 -2.59 -8.62
CA SER A 162 -13.14 -2.10 -9.88
C SER A 162 -12.10 -0.99 -9.65
N SER A 163 -12.31 -0.12 -8.65
CA SER A 163 -11.37 0.96 -8.33
C SER A 163 -9.98 0.46 -7.92
N TYR A 164 -9.88 -0.76 -7.38
CA TYR A 164 -8.59 -1.35 -6.99
C TYR A 164 -7.68 -1.67 -8.19
N TRP A 165 -8.20 -1.65 -9.43
CA TRP A 165 -7.35 -1.67 -10.63
C TRP A 165 -6.43 -0.44 -10.73
N VAL A 166 -6.84 0.72 -10.19
CA VAL A 166 -5.99 1.92 -10.09
C VAL A 166 -4.80 1.63 -9.18
N MET A 167 -5.04 0.95 -8.05
CA MET A 167 -3.98 0.53 -7.12
C MET A 167 -3.10 -0.58 -7.69
N PHE A 168 -3.69 -1.51 -8.42
CA PHE A 168 -2.95 -2.53 -9.16
C PHE A 168 -1.97 -1.89 -10.17
N ALA A 169 -2.43 -0.93 -10.97
CA ALA A 169 -1.59 -0.24 -11.94
C ALA A 169 -0.43 0.52 -11.26
N GLY A 170 -0.68 1.17 -10.12
CA GLY A 170 0.37 1.82 -9.35
C GLY A 170 1.40 0.84 -8.77
N LEU A 171 0.97 -0.31 -8.28
CA LEU A 171 1.87 -1.36 -7.79
C LEU A 171 2.68 -2.01 -8.93
N ALA A 172 2.07 -2.17 -10.10
CA ALA A 172 2.74 -2.69 -11.29
C ALA A 172 3.83 -1.72 -11.77
N TYR A 173 3.54 -0.41 -11.73
CA TYR A 173 4.54 0.62 -12.00
C TYR A 173 5.68 0.59 -10.98
N LEU A 174 5.41 0.41 -9.69
CA LEU A 174 6.46 0.27 -8.68
C LEU A 174 7.33 -0.97 -8.89
N LEU A 175 6.72 -2.09 -9.29
CA LEU A 175 7.47 -3.30 -9.63
C LEU A 175 8.37 -3.07 -10.85
N TYR A 176 7.86 -2.39 -11.88
CA TYR A 176 8.66 -1.97 -13.04
C TYR A 176 9.81 -1.04 -12.62
N TYR A 177 9.54 -0.05 -11.77
CA TYR A 177 10.56 0.87 -11.26
C TYR A 177 11.66 0.12 -10.49
N ALA A 178 11.28 -0.82 -9.62
CA ALA A 178 12.21 -1.64 -8.85
C ALA A 178 13.08 -2.54 -9.74
N LEU A 179 12.54 -3.11 -10.82
CA LEU A 179 13.28 -4.05 -11.67
C LEU A 179 14.18 -3.35 -12.69
N ILE A 180 13.63 -2.35 -13.38
CA ILE A 180 14.20 -1.73 -14.58
C ILE A 180 14.45 -0.24 -14.37
N GLY A 181 13.49 0.48 -13.79
CA GLY A 181 13.49 1.95 -13.76
C GLY A 181 14.55 2.61 -12.88
N CYS A 182 14.98 1.95 -11.79
CA CYS A 182 15.91 2.52 -10.82
C CYS A 182 17.41 2.28 -11.15
N LYS A 183 17.76 2.07 -12.43
CA LYS A 183 19.17 1.84 -12.81
C LYS A 183 19.96 3.13 -12.72
N ASN A 184 21.07 3.11 -11.97
CA ASN A 184 22.02 4.21 -12.01
C ASN A 184 22.77 4.23 -13.35
N ILE A 185 22.43 5.21 -14.19
CA ILE A 185 22.98 5.40 -15.54
C ILE A 185 24.38 6.03 -15.49
N ASN A 186 24.67 6.85 -14.47
CA ASN A 186 25.89 7.65 -14.42
C ASN A 186 26.76 7.26 -13.21
N LYS A 187 27.55 6.19 -13.38
CA LYS A 187 28.41 5.63 -12.32
C LYS A 187 29.67 6.44 -12.00
N ASN A 188 29.93 7.49 -12.77
CA ASN A 188 31.17 8.28 -12.68
C ASN A 188 31.03 9.49 -11.74
N ILE A 189 29.92 9.63 -11.03
CA ILE A 189 29.72 10.71 -10.06
C ILE A 189 30.42 10.29 -8.75
N PRO A 190 31.37 11.09 -8.23
CA PRO A 190 31.96 10.83 -6.92
C PRO A 190 30.86 10.85 -5.86
N VAL A 191 30.80 9.77 -5.09
CA VAL A 191 29.95 9.63 -3.91
C VAL A 191 30.89 9.62 -2.72
N ASP A 192 31.23 10.83 -2.24
CA ASP A 192 32.01 11.02 -1.00
C ASP A 192 31.15 10.67 0.23
#